data_AF-A0A832GXG4-F1
#
_entry.id   AF-A0A832GXG4-F1
#
_cell.length_a   1.000
_cell.length_b   1.000
_cell.length_c   1.000
_cell.angle_alpha   90.00
_cell.angle_beta   90.00
_cell.angle_gamma   90.00
#
_symmetry.space_group_name_H-M   'P 1'
#
loop_
_entity.id
_entity.type
_entity.pdbx_description
1 polymer ?
#
loop_
_entity_poly.entity_id
_entity_poly.type
_entity_poly.pdbx_seq_one_letter_code
_entity_poly.pdbx_strand_id
1 'polypeptide(L)'
;MKLTDTDFGLILEIAKGNREAFREFVTVHQKKVLNLCYGFLRNKQDAEEIAQDVFIEIFRSAYKFRSESNVKTWLYRIAVNKSLNLIRKKKLSKWLPVYSNESLDEEKHTVSENNNPQQISEKDELSKHISKALNTLSLNQRIAFTMNKVDGLTNKEISEAMDISIQSVDVLIHRAKLNLRKKLYSYYNIK
;
A
#
# COMPACT_ATOMS: atom_id res chain seq x y z
N MET A 1 8.42 -20.36 12.61
CA MET A 1 7.03 -20.36 13.11
C MET A 1 6.18 -19.68 12.04
N LYS A 2 5.20 -20.38 11.44
CA LYS A 2 4.41 -19.85 10.32
C LYS A 2 3.54 -18.69 10.84
N LEU A 3 3.70 -17.50 10.24
CA LEU A 3 2.97 -16.28 10.63
C LEU A 3 1.42 -16.39 10.53
N THR A 4 0.89 -17.44 9.92
CA THR A 4 -0.54 -17.57 9.58
C THR A 4 -1.43 -18.02 10.74
N ASP A 5 -0.93 -18.88 11.63
CA ASP A 5 -1.74 -19.41 12.75
C ASP A 5 -1.90 -18.38 13.87
N THR A 6 -0.90 -17.52 14.07
CA THR A 6 -0.93 -16.44 15.06
C THR A 6 -1.93 -15.34 14.68
N ASP A 7 -1.92 -14.90 13.40
CA ASP A 7 -2.83 -13.84 12.94
C ASP A 7 -4.29 -14.26 13.07
N PHE A 8 -4.62 -15.52 12.77
CA PHE A 8 -5.98 -16.02 12.93
C PHE A 8 -6.44 -16.01 14.40
N GLY A 9 -5.59 -16.48 15.31
CA GLY A 9 -5.86 -16.43 16.75
C GLY A 9 -6.11 -15.01 17.26
N LEU A 10 -5.30 -14.05 16.80
CA LEU A 10 -5.50 -12.63 17.13
C LEU A 10 -6.86 -12.13 16.65
N ILE A 11 -7.28 -12.43 15.42
CA ILE A 11 -8.60 -12.02 14.91
C ILE A 11 -9.75 -12.60 15.75
N LEU A 12 -9.66 -13.85 16.19
CA LEU A 12 -10.69 -14.46 17.04
C LEU A 12 -10.82 -13.77 18.40
N GLU A 13 -9.69 -13.37 19.00
CA GLU A 13 -9.71 -12.62 20.26
C GLU A 13 -10.20 -11.18 20.07
N ILE A 14 -9.82 -10.53 18.96
CA ILE A 14 -10.33 -9.21 18.59
C ILE A 14 -11.85 -9.25 18.41
N ALA A 15 -12.40 -10.32 17.81
CA ALA A 15 -13.85 -10.50 17.65
C ALA A 15 -14.60 -10.56 18.98
N LYS A 16 -13.94 -10.95 20.08
CA LYS A 16 -14.47 -10.94 21.45
C LYS A 16 -14.26 -9.60 22.16
N GLY A 17 -13.66 -8.61 21.50
CA GLY A 17 -13.36 -7.30 22.06
C GLY A 17 -12.03 -7.22 22.83
N ASN A 18 -11.14 -8.21 22.68
CA ASN A 18 -9.84 -8.21 23.36
C ASN A 18 -8.93 -7.10 22.78
N ARG A 19 -8.70 -6.05 23.58
CA ARG A 19 -7.90 -4.88 23.19
C ARG A 19 -6.41 -5.17 23.10
N GLU A 20 -5.90 -6.12 23.88
CA GLU A 20 -4.48 -6.51 23.85
C GLU A 20 -4.16 -7.26 22.56
N ALA A 21 -5.02 -8.21 22.18
CA ALA A 21 -4.91 -8.89 20.89
C ALA A 21 -4.98 -7.91 19.71
N PHE A 22 -5.84 -6.89 19.80
CA PHE A 22 -5.88 -5.82 18.79
C PHE A 22 -4.59 -5.01 18.74
N ARG A 23 -4.03 -4.63 19.89
CA ARG A 23 -2.76 -3.90 19.96
C ARG A 23 -1.63 -4.70 19.32
N GLU A 24 -1.52 -5.98 19.65
CA GLU A 24 -0.52 -6.87 19.06
C GLU A 24 -0.68 -6.96 17.53
N PHE A 25 -1.90 -7.16 17.05
CA PHE A 25 -2.20 -7.19 15.63
C PHE A 25 -1.77 -5.89 14.91
N VAL A 26 -2.11 -4.72 15.49
CA VAL A 26 -1.69 -3.42 14.95
C VAL A 26 -0.17 -3.32 14.93
N THR A 27 0.53 -3.67 16.01
CA THR A 27 2.00 -3.59 16.10
C THR A 27 2.69 -4.39 14.99
N VAL A 28 2.19 -5.59 14.70
CA VAL A 28 2.75 -6.47 13.65
C VAL A 28 2.52 -5.92 12.25
N HIS A 29 1.33 -5.37 11.98
CA HIS A 29 0.90 -5.06 10.62
C HIS A 29 0.97 -3.57 10.22
N GLN A 30 1.08 -2.64 11.18
CA GLN A 30 0.99 -1.19 10.94
C GLN A 30 1.94 -0.69 9.85
N LYS A 31 3.20 -1.14 9.86
CA LYS A 31 4.21 -0.68 8.90
C LYS A 31 3.86 -1.10 7.48
N LYS A 32 3.35 -2.32 7.30
CA LYS A 32 2.97 -2.86 5.99
C LYS A 32 1.72 -2.17 5.44
N VAL A 33 0.70 -1.99 6.29
CA VAL A 33 -0.52 -1.28 5.92
C VAL A 33 -0.22 0.17 5.54
N LEU A 34 0.58 0.88 6.36
CA LEU A 34 0.98 2.26 6.06
C LEU A 34 1.74 2.36 4.73
N ASN A 35 2.72 1.47 4.50
CA ASN A 35 3.48 1.45 3.24
C ASN A 35 2.58 1.17 2.04
N LEU A 36 1.60 0.27 2.19
CA LEU A 36 0.63 -0.04 1.15
C LEU A 36 -0.23 1.19 0.83
N CYS A 37 -0.85 1.80 1.83
CA CYS A 37 -1.65 3.03 1.68
C CYS A 37 -0.84 4.17 1.07
N TYR A 38 0.40 4.36 1.51
CA TYR A 38 1.31 5.34 0.93
C TYR A 38 1.63 5.05 -0.55
N GLY A 39 1.77 3.77 -0.91
CA GLY A 39 1.93 3.34 -2.30
C GLY A 39 0.75 3.74 -3.21
N PHE A 40 -0.46 3.80 -2.65
CA PHE A 40 -1.65 4.30 -3.35
C PHE A 40 -1.74 5.83 -3.39
N LEU A 41 -1.55 6.47 -2.24
CA LEU A 41 -1.95 7.86 -2.01
C LEU A 41 -0.82 8.85 -2.26
N ARG A 42 0.44 8.44 -2.09
CA ARG A 42 1.64 9.28 -2.19
C ARG A 42 1.61 10.55 -1.33
N ASN A 43 0.76 10.57 -0.32
CA ASN A 43 0.66 11.62 0.68
C ASN A 43 0.73 10.93 2.04
N LYS A 44 1.61 11.43 2.92
CA LYS A 44 1.89 10.78 4.21
C LYS A 44 0.68 10.85 5.14
N GLN A 45 0.08 12.03 5.25
CA GLN A 45 -1.08 12.29 6.11
C GLN A 45 -2.28 11.44 5.70
N ASP A 46 -2.62 11.44 4.40
CA ASP A 46 -3.69 10.60 3.87
C ASP A 46 -3.43 9.10 4.13
N ALA A 47 -2.17 8.67 4.01
CA ALA A 47 -1.80 7.27 4.22
C ALA A 47 -1.91 6.86 5.70
N GLU A 48 -1.51 7.74 6.62
CA GLU A 48 -1.66 7.52 8.07
C GLU A 48 -3.14 7.47 8.46
N GLU A 49 -3.95 8.41 7.96
CA GLU A 49 -5.40 8.45 8.18
C GLU A 49 -6.08 7.17 7.65
N ILE A 50 -5.80 6.79 6.40
CA ILE A 50 -6.39 5.58 5.82
C ILE A 50 -5.90 4.32 6.54
N ALA A 51 -4.63 4.24 6.95
CA ALA A 51 -4.12 3.10 7.71
C ALA A 51 -4.84 2.97 9.07
N GLN A 52 -5.10 4.09 9.75
CA GLN A 52 -5.88 4.09 10.98
C GLN A 52 -7.31 3.58 10.74
N ASP A 53 -7.97 4.08 9.69
CA ASP A 53 -9.30 3.64 9.28
C ASP A 53 -9.35 2.15 8.92
N VAL A 54 -8.27 1.59 8.37
CA VAL A 54 -8.15 0.14 8.11
C VAL A 54 -8.21 -0.62 9.43
N PHE A 55 -7.41 -0.25 10.42
CA PHE A 55 -7.39 -0.97 11.70
C PHE A 55 -8.69 -0.80 12.49
N ILE A 56 -9.33 0.37 12.42
CA ILE A 56 -10.67 0.57 12.99
C ILE A 56 -11.68 -0.37 12.32
N GLU A 57 -11.62 -0.51 10.99
CA GLU A 57 -12.49 -1.43 10.26
C GLU A 57 -12.24 -2.89 10.66
N ILE A 58 -10.98 -3.30 10.81
CA ILE A 58 -10.62 -4.64 11.30
C ILE A 58 -11.25 -4.89 12.66
N PHE A 59 -11.07 -3.98 13.62
CA PHE A 59 -11.67 -4.12 14.96
C PHE A 59 -13.20 -4.25 14.90
N ARG A 60 -13.85 -3.42 14.07
CA ARG A 60 -15.31 -3.42 13.90
C ARG A 60 -15.86 -4.60 13.12
N SER A 61 -15.05 -5.29 12.34
CA SER A 61 -15.50 -6.36 11.44
C SER A 61 -14.88 -7.72 11.73
N ALA A 62 -14.02 -7.83 12.75
CA ALA A 62 -13.36 -9.07 13.15
C ALA A 62 -14.36 -10.22 13.40
N TYR A 63 -15.52 -9.95 14.00
CA TYR A 63 -16.57 -10.95 14.22
C TYR A 63 -17.22 -11.49 12.93
N LYS A 64 -17.04 -10.80 11.79
CA LYS A 64 -17.52 -11.23 10.47
C LYS A 64 -16.47 -12.05 9.71
N PHE A 65 -15.25 -12.19 10.23
CA PHE A 65 -14.21 -12.91 9.54
C PHE A 65 -14.52 -14.42 9.51
N ARG A 66 -14.74 -14.98 8.31
CA ARG A 66 -15.15 -16.38 8.10
C ARG A 66 -14.02 -17.31 7.65
N SER A 67 -12.77 -16.85 7.65
CA SER A 67 -11.61 -17.62 7.19
C SER A 67 -11.69 -18.10 5.72
N GLU A 68 -12.49 -17.43 4.88
CA GLU A 68 -12.58 -17.71 3.43
C GLU A 68 -11.32 -17.27 2.66
N SER A 69 -10.58 -16.32 3.23
CA SER A 69 -9.22 -15.94 2.83
C SER A 69 -8.36 -15.87 4.09
N ASN A 70 -7.02 -15.83 3.94
CA ASN A 70 -6.19 -15.59 5.11
C ASN A 70 -6.31 -14.13 5.60
N VAL A 71 -5.99 -13.93 6.87
CA VAL A 71 -6.12 -12.63 7.55
C VAL A 71 -5.36 -11.52 6.83
N LYS A 72 -4.19 -11.82 6.27
CA LYS A 72 -3.37 -10.86 5.54
C LYS A 72 -4.04 -10.38 4.26
N THR A 73 -4.65 -11.28 3.50
CA THR A 73 -5.38 -10.96 2.27
C THR A 73 -6.59 -10.10 2.59
N TRP A 74 -7.33 -10.46 3.64
CA TRP A 74 -8.46 -9.69 4.12
C TRP A 74 -8.07 -8.27 4.58
N LEU A 75 -6.98 -8.15 5.34
CA LEU A 75 -6.41 -6.86 5.75
C LEU A 75 -6.05 -5.99 4.53
N TYR A 76 -5.36 -6.58 3.56
CA TYR A 76 -4.92 -5.88 2.35
C TYR A 76 -6.11 -5.46 1.50
N ARG A 77 -7.15 -6.29 1.41
CA ARG A 77 -8.41 -5.98 0.73
C ARG A 77 -9.06 -4.72 1.29
N ILE A 78 -9.14 -4.60 2.61
CA ILE A 78 -9.69 -3.41 3.29
C ILE A 78 -8.82 -2.18 2.97
N ALA A 79 -7.49 -2.30 3.06
CA ALA A 79 -6.56 -1.21 2.79
C ALA A 79 -6.62 -0.71 1.34
N VAL A 80 -6.67 -1.63 0.37
CA VAL A 80 -6.82 -1.30 -1.06
C VAL A 80 -8.14 -0.56 -1.28
N ASN A 81 -9.25 -1.08 -0.75
CA ASN A 81 -10.57 -0.50 -0.95
C ASN A 81 -10.66 0.92 -0.39
N LYS A 82 -10.20 1.14 0.85
CA LYS A 82 -10.21 2.48 1.46
C LYS A 82 -9.31 3.46 0.70
N SER A 83 -8.12 3.03 0.29
CA SER A 83 -7.21 3.86 -0.50
C SER A 83 -7.82 4.26 -1.86
N LEU A 84 -8.41 3.31 -2.58
CA LEU A 84 -9.09 3.59 -3.86
C LEU A 84 -10.30 4.49 -3.69
N ASN A 85 -11.06 4.33 -2.60
CA ASN A 85 -12.21 5.19 -2.30
C ASN A 85 -11.78 6.64 -2.06
N LEU A 86 -10.69 6.88 -1.31
CA LEU A 86 -10.16 8.23 -1.13
C LEU A 86 -9.70 8.84 -2.47
N ILE A 87 -9.00 8.07 -3.31
CA ILE A 87 -8.59 8.51 -4.65
C ILE A 87 -9.80 8.92 -5.50
N ARG A 88 -10.89 8.12 -5.47
CA ARG A 88 -12.14 8.44 -6.19
C ARG A 88 -12.78 9.71 -5.64
N LYS A 89 -12.88 9.85 -4.31
CA LYS A 89 -13.44 11.04 -3.65
C LYS A 89 -12.68 12.31 -4.01
N LYS A 90 -11.34 12.29 -3.97
CA LYS A 90 -10.50 13.43 -4.36
C LYS A 90 -10.64 13.78 -5.83
N LYS A 91 -10.80 12.80 -6.72
CA LYS A 91 -11.08 13.06 -8.15
C LYS A 91 -12.43 13.74 -8.34
N LEU A 92 -13.48 13.28 -7.67
CA LEU A 92 -14.82 13.87 -7.77
C LEU A 92 -14.86 15.31 -7.23
N SER A 93 -14.18 15.57 -6.12
CA SER A 93 -14.07 16.93 -5.55
C SER A 93 -13.37 17.93 -6.46
N LYS A 94 -12.47 17.48 -7.34
CA LYS A 94 -11.83 18.33 -8.35
C LYS A 94 -12.75 18.63 -9.55
N TRP A 95 -13.77 17.80 -9.78
CA TRP A 95 -14.69 17.90 -10.92
C TRP A 95 -15.96 18.70 -10.60
N LEU A 96 -16.32 18.83 -9.32
CA LEU A 96 -17.45 19.66 -8.88
C LEU A 96 -16.92 20.99 -8.34
N PRO A 97 -17.00 22.10 -9.11
CA PRO A 97 -16.71 23.42 -8.58
C PRO A 97 -17.91 23.85 -7.72
N VAL A 98 -17.98 23.32 -6.49
CA VAL A 98 -18.83 23.91 -5.46
C VAL A 98 -18.07 25.13 -4.95
N TYR A 99 -18.74 26.29 -4.91
CA TYR A 99 -18.23 27.57 -4.39
C TYR A 99 -17.42 27.42 -3.10
N SER A 100 -16.12 27.19 -3.24
CA SER A 100 -15.12 27.41 -2.20
C SER A 100 -14.18 28.45 -2.76
N ASN A 101 -14.37 29.70 -2.34
CA ASN A 101 -13.39 30.77 -2.46
C ASN A 101 -12.15 30.35 -1.67
N GLU A 102 -11.26 29.64 -2.33
CA GLU A 102 -9.84 29.61 -2.00
C GLU A 102 -9.12 29.28 -3.30
N SER A 103 -8.44 30.30 -3.82
CA SER A 103 -7.57 30.21 -4.98
C SER A 103 -6.50 29.17 -4.70
N LEU A 104 -6.72 27.94 -5.16
CA LEU A 104 -5.69 26.92 -5.20
C LEU A 104 -4.91 27.13 -6.48
N ASP A 105 -3.83 27.88 -6.36
CA ASP A 105 -2.74 27.90 -7.33
C ASP A 105 -2.43 26.46 -7.76
N GLU A 106 -2.23 26.30 -9.07
CA GLU A 106 -1.81 25.06 -9.69
C GLU A 106 -0.44 24.63 -9.15
N GLU A 107 -0.41 23.97 -8.00
CA GLU A 107 0.75 23.21 -7.56
C GLU A 107 0.86 21.98 -8.47
N LYS A 108 1.66 22.13 -9.53
CA LYS A 108 2.54 21.05 -9.98
C LYS A 108 3.12 20.45 -8.72
N HIS A 109 2.69 19.24 -8.35
CA HIS A 109 3.31 18.46 -7.28
C HIS A 109 4.77 18.20 -7.64
N THR A 110 5.63 19.17 -7.36
CA THR A 110 7.03 18.97 -7.10
C THR A 110 7.07 18.14 -5.84
N VAL A 111 7.70 16.97 -5.98
CA VAL A 111 8.03 16.13 -4.84
C VAL A 111 8.81 17.03 -3.89
N SER A 112 8.23 17.37 -2.74
CA SER A 112 8.96 18.04 -1.68
C SER A 112 10.04 17.08 -1.22
N GLU A 113 11.22 17.24 -1.80
CA GLU A 113 12.46 16.67 -1.34
C GLU A 113 12.78 17.32 0.00
N ASN A 114 12.17 16.83 1.08
CA ASN A 114 12.73 16.96 2.43
C ASN A 114 14.02 16.12 2.49
N ASN A 115 15.04 16.56 1.78
CA ASN A 115 16.40 16.09 1.86
C ASN A 115 17.07 16.86 3.00
N ASN A 116 17.05 16.32 4.21
CA ASN A 116 18.07 16.68 5.19
C ASN A 116 19.43 16.20 4.63
N PRO A 117 20.41 17.09 4.39
CA PRO A 117 21.69 16.70 3.83
C PRO A 117 22.62 16.26 4.95
N GLN A 118 22.52 15.01 5.40
CA GLN A 118 23.60 14.40 6.18
C GLN A 118 23.75 12.91 5.85
N GLN A 119 24.94 12.58 5.34
CA GLN A 119 25.54 11.26 5.14
C GLN A 119 24.82 10.35 4.12
N ILE A 120 25.13 10.55 2.83
CA ILE A 120 24.74 9.63 1.76
C ILE A 120 25.73 8.47 1.75
N SER A 121 25.31 7.31 2.26
CA SER A 121 25.99 6.04 2.01
C SER A 121 25.69 5.56 0.59
N GLU A 122 26.55 4.74 -0.03
CA GLU A 122 26.26 4.08 -1.32
C GLU A 122 24.92 3.31 -1.31
N LYS A 123 24.51 2.81 -0.13
CA LYS A 123 23.20 2.18 0.08
C LYS A 123 22.03 3.16 -0.12
N ASP A 124 22.22 4.44 0.17
CA ASP A 124 21.20 5.47 0.00
C ASP A 124 21.06 5.86 -1.47
N GLU A 125 22.15 5.85 -2.25
CA GLU A 125 22.11 6.08 -3.70
C GLU A 125 21.31 4.99 -4.43
N LEU A 126 21.58 3.72 -4.11
CA LEU A 126 20.85 2.59 -4.68
C LEU A 126 19.37 2.63 -4.29
N SER A 127 19.08 2.92 -3.02
CA SER A 127 17.70 3.04 -2.53
C SER A 127 16.93 4.17 -3.23
N LYS A 128 17.58 5.32 -3.46
CA LYS A 128 17.01 6.42 -4.26
C LYS A 128 16.74 6.00 -5.70
N HIS A 129 17.64 5.24 -6.32
CA HIS A 129 17.45 4.74 -7.69
C HIS A 129 16.32 3.72 -7.80
N ILE A 130 16.22 2.79 -6.85
CA ILE A 130 15.11 1.84 -6.78
C ILE A 130 13.78 2.60 -6.60
N SER A 131 13.73 3.58 -5.71
CA SER A 131 12.54 4.42 -5.51
C SER A 131 12.15 5.18 -6.78
N LYS A 132 13.11 5.78 -7.48
CA LYS A 132 12.89 6.43 -8.78
C LYS A 132 12.39 5.45 -9.84
N ALA A 133 12.95 4.24 -9.90
CA ALA A 133 12.49 3.21 -10.84
C ALA A 133 11.05 2.77 -10.53
N LEU A 134 10.73 2.52 -9.25
CA LEU A 134 9.36 2.22 -8.81
C LEU A 134 8.39 3.35 -9.16
N ASN A 135 8.84 4.62 -9.09
CA ASN A 135 8.04 5.78 -9.47
C ASN A 135 7.58 5.80 -10.93
N THR A 136 8.30 5.12 -11.83
CA THR A 136 7.90 4.98 -13.24
C THR A 136 6.77 3.97 -13.48
N LEU A 137 6.51 3.08 -12.52
CA LEU A 137 5.44 2.11 -12.63
C LEU A 137 4.08 2.78 -12.49
N SER A 138 3.09 2.29 -13.24
CA SER A 138 1.70 2.66 -12.98
C SER A 138 1.32 2.26 -11.56
N LEU A 139 0.30 2.92 -11.00
CA LEU A 139 -0.17 2.68 -9.63
C LEU A 139 -0.35 1.18 -9.35
N ASN A 140 -1.20 0.52 -10.15
CA ASN A 140 -1.52 -0.90 -9.98
C ASN A 140 -0.31 -1.82 -10.20
N GLN A 141 0.62 -1.49 -11.11
CA GLN A 141 1.85 -2.27 -11.32
C GLN A 141 2.72 -2.26 -10.07
N ARG A 142 2.92 -1.08 -9.48
CA ARG A 142 3.72 -0.91 -8.27
C ARG A 142 3.11 -1.64 -7.09
N ILE A 143 1.81 -1.51 -6.87
CA ILE A 143 1.12 -2.16 -5.76
C ILE A 143 1.21 -3.68 -5.89
N ALA A 144 0.83 -4.24 -7.05
CA ALA A 144 0.91 -5.68 -7.28
C ALA A 144 2.35 -6.20 -7.13
N PHE A 145 3.34 -5.43 -7.61
CA PHE A 145 4.75 -5.78 -7.44
C PHE A 145 5.18 -5.75 -5.98
N THR A 146 4.82 -4.72 -5.21
CA THR A 146 5.13 -4.61 -3.78
C THR A 146 4.48 -5.74 -2.98
N MET A 147 3.18 -5.99 -3.18
CA MET A 147 2.47 -7.08 -2.52
C MET A 147 3.14 -8.44 -2.79
N ASN A 148 3.59 -8.67 -4.03
CA ASN A 148 4.22 -9.94 -4.40
C ASN A 148 5.67 -10.07 -3.90
N LYS A 149 6.49 -9.03 -4.07
CA LYS A 149 7.94 -9.12 -3.87
C LYS A 149 8.42 -8.64 -2.51
N VAL A 150 7.70 -7.72 -1.89
CA VAL A 150 8.02 -7.21 -0.56
C VAL A 150 7.21 -7.94 0.48
N ASP A 151 5.89 -8.06 0.24
CA ASP A 151 5.00 -8.64 1.24
C ASP A 151 4.85 -10.15 1.08
N GLY A 152 5.22 -10.73 -0.07
CA GLY A 152 5.20 -12.18 -0.28
C GLY A 152 3.81 -12.77 -0.49
N LEU A 153 2.83 -11.98 -0.94
CA LEU A 153 1.53 -12.50 -1.36
C LEU A 153 1.65 -13.25 -2.70
N THR A 154 0.96 -14.37 -2.80
CA THR A 154 0.72 -15.10 -4.04
C THR A 154 -0.18 -14.30 -4.98
N ASN A 155 -0.13 -14.61 -6.28
CA ASN A 155 -0.94 -13.90 -7.27
C ASN A 155 -2.45 -14.07 -7.01
N LYS A 156 -2.86 -15.21 -6.42
CA LYS A 156 -4.24 -15.46 -5.98
C LYS A 156 -4.64 -14.49 -4.86
N GLU A 157 -3.84 -14.37 -3.81
CA GLU A 157 -4.12 -13.43 -2.71
C GLU A 157 -4.15 -11.98 -3.18
N ILE A 158 -3.25 -11.61 -4.11
CA ILE A 158 -3.26 -10.26 -4.71
C ILE A 158 -4.53 -10.03 -5.53
N SER A 159 -4.98 -11.04 -6.28
CA SER A 159 -6.20 -10.96 -7.08
C SER A 159 -7.43 -10.71 -6.19
N GLU A 160 -7.51 -11.40 -5.06
CA GLU A 160 -8.55 -11.22 -4.04
C GLU A 160 -8.45 -9.85 -3.38
N ALA A 161 -7.25 -9.41 -2.98
CA ALA A 161 -7.01 -8.12 -2.34
C ALA A 161 -7.35 -6.94 -3.26
N MET A 162 -7.04 -7.05 -4.55
CA MET A 162 -7.19 -5.97 -5.54
C MET A 162 -8.49 -6.00 -6.33
N ASP A 163 -9.32 -7.05 -6.20
CA ASP A 163 -10.55 -7.26 -6.99
C ASP A 163 -10.34 -7.38 -8.50
N ILE A 164 -9.29 -8.07 -8.91
CA ILE A 164 -8.97 -8.24 -10.32
C ILE A 164 -8.70 -9.70 -10.62
N SER A 165 -8.78 -10.10 -11.89
CA SER A 165 -8.47 -11.48 -12.26
C SER A 165 -7.00 -11.83 -11.99
N ILE A 166 -6.72 -13.10 -11.69
CA ILE A 166 -5.34 -13.59 -11.49
C ILE A 166 -4.49 -13.29 -12.73
N GLN A 167 -5.04 -13.42 -13.93
CA GLN A 167 -4.37 -13.07 -15.19
C GLN A 167 -4.00 -11.57 -15.24
N SER A 168 -4.85 -10.69 -14.69
CA SER A 168 -4.53 -9.26 -14.59
C SER A 168 -3.35 -9.02 -13.63
N VAL A 169 -3.30 -9.74 -12.51
CA VAL A 169 -2.17 -9.70 -11.58
C VAL A 169 -0.88 -10.14 -12.27
N ASP A 170 -0.90 -11.24 -13.02
CA ASP A 170 0.26 -11.75 -13.75
C ASP A 170 0.80 -10.71 -14.74
N VAL A 171 -0.10 -10.08 -15.51
CA VAL A 171 0.26 -9.02 -16.46
C VAL A 171 0.84 -7.80 -15.73
N LEU A 172 0.27 -7.38 -14.60
CA LEU A 172 0.78 -6.26 -13.80
C LEU A 172 2.19 -6.54 -13.28
N ILE A 173 2.42 -7.71 -12.69
CA ILE A 173 3.73 -8.10 -12.15
C ILE A 173 4.76 -8.25 -13.26
N HIS A 174 4.39 -8.87 -14.38
CA HIS A 174 5.29 -9.04 -15.52
C HIS A 174 5.71 -7.68 -16.10
N ARG A 175 4.75 -6.77 -16.35
CA ARG A 175 5.03 -5.42 -16.84
C ARG A 175 5.87 -4.61 -15.84
N ALA A 176 5.60 -4.75 -14.54
CA ALA A 176 6.39 -4.11 -13.50
C ALA A 176 7.85 -4.56 -13.56
N LYS A 177 8.11 -5.87 -13.63
CA LYS A 177 9.47 -6.43 -13.75
C LYS A 177 10.19 -5.92 -15.00
N LEU A 178 9.52 -5.91 -16.16
CA LEU A 178 10.13 -5.43 -17.41
C LEU A 178 10.52 -3.95 -17.33
N ASN A 179 9.63 -3.11 -16.81
CA ASN A 179 9.88 -1.67 -16.67
C ASN A 179 11.01 -1.39 -15.67
N LEU A 180 11.01 -2.09 -14.53
CA LEU A 180 12.09 -1.99 -13.55
C LEU A 180 13.42 -2.47 -14.12
N ARG A 181 13.45 -3.60 -14.84
CA ARG A 181 14.67 -4.11 -15.47
C ARG A 181 15.26 -3.10 -16.45
N LYS A 182 14.44 -2.50 -17.31
CA LYS A 182 14.91 -1.47 -18.26
C LYS A 182 15.56 -0.27 -17.55
N LYS A 183 14.95 0.19 -16.46
CA LYS A 183 15.45 1.36 -15.71
C LYS A 183 16.68 1.05 -14.86
N LEU A 184 16.72 -0.11 -14.20
CA LEU A 184 17.85 -0.52 -13.38
C LEU A 184 19.06 -0.95 -14.22
N TYR A 185 18.84 -1.60 -15.37
CA TYR A 185 19.93 -1.96 -16.29
C TYR A 185 20.64 -0.71 -16.84
N SER A 186 19.88 0.37 -17.10
CA SER A 186 20.46 1.66 -17.46
C SER A 186 21.37 2.23 -16.36
N TYR A 187 21.06 2.00 -15.08
CA TYR A 187 21.91 2.48 -13.99
C TYR A 187 23.22 1.69 -13.90
N TYR A 188 23.15 0.37 -13.99
CA TYR A 188 24.33 -0.51 -13.91
C TYR A 188 25.27 -0.42 -15.11
N ASN A 189 24.82 0.10 -16.25
CA ASN A 189 25.68 0.32 -17.42
C ASN A 189 26.24 1.74 -17.52
N ILE A 190 25.79 2.68 -16.67
CA ILE A 190 26.28 4.06 -16.62
C ILE A 190 27.33 4.24 -15.51
N LYS A 191 27.34 3.36 -14.49
CA LYS A 191 28.41 3.21 -13.51
C LYS A 191 29.44 2.21 -14.01
#